data_AF-A0A0E9WRE7-F1
#
_entry.id   AF-A0A0E9WRE7-F1
#
_cell.length_a   1.000
_cell.length_b   1.000
_cell.length_c   1.000
_cell.angle_alpha   90.00
_cell.angle_beta   90.00
_cell.angle_gamma   90.00
#
_symmetry.space_group_name_H-M   'P 1'
#
loop_
_entity.id
_entity.type
_entity.pdbx_description
1 polymer ?
#
loop_
_entity_poly.entity_id
_entity_poly.type
_entity_poly.pdbx_seq_one_letter_code
_entity_poly.pdbx_strand_id
1 'polypeptide(L)'
;MFEGFSAELLKALSQENITGNFHHYGVTEKDFRGNEKLETFFSILSTNVAENGAEFVSTMEGRKYPFYGVQWHPEVNRFQWDPKLQFPHSKNAVRVSSLLAEFFCQ
;
A
#
# COMPACT_ATOMS: atom_id res chain seq x y z
N MET A 1 -8.92 -4.67 5.36
CA MET A 1 -7.46 -4.47 5.58
C MET A 1 -7.18 -3.47 6.69
N PHE A 2 -7.72 -2.26 6.64
CA PHE A 2 -7.35 -1.17 7.56
C PHE A 2 -8.26 -0.97 8.77
N GLU A 3 -9.17 -1.90 9.05
CA GLU A 3 -10.16 -1.76 10.13
C GLU A 3 -9.52 -1.55 11.52
N GLY A 4 -8.38 -2.19 11.78
CA GLY A 4 -7.63 -2.04 13.04
C GLY A 4 -6.74 -0.80 13.15
N PHE A 5 -6.75 0.10 12.17
CA PHE A 5 -5.87 1.27 12.14
C PHE A 5 -6.56 2.46 12.82
N SER A 6 -5.82 3.21 13.66
CA SER A 6 -6.35 4.43 14.27
C SER A 6 -6.50 5.55 13.24
N ALA A 7 -7.38 6.51 13.51
CA ALA A 7 -7.58 7.67 12.63
C ALA A 7 -6.28 8.47 12.43
N GLU A 8 -5.46 8.58 13.47
CA GLU A 8 -4.15 9.25 13.41
C GLU A 8 -3.18 8.50 12.50
N LEU A 9 -3.19 7.16 12.55
CA LEU A 9 -2.32 6.36 11.70
C LEU A 9 -2.78 6.37 10.24
N LEU A 10 -4.09 6.35 9.99
CA LEU A 10 -4.64 6.53 8.64
C LEU A 10 -4.31 7.92 8.08
N LYS A 11 -4.36 8.95 8.92
CA LYS A 11 -3.92 10.30 8.55
C LYS A 11 -2.42 10.35 8.25
N ALA A 12 -1.58 9.70 9.06
CA ALA A 12 -0.16 9.59 8.77
C ALA A 12 0.09 8.86 7.45
N LEU A 13 -0.64 7.77 7.19
CA LEU A 13 -0.52 7.00 5.94
C LEU A 13 -0.95 7.79 4.70
N SER A 14 -1.85 8.78 4.83
CA SER A 14 -2.26 9.63 3.72
C SER A 14 -1.44 10.91 3.55
N GLN A 15 -0.63 11.30 4.53
CA GLN A 15 0.08 12.60 4.55
C GLN A 15 1.61 12.49 4.67
N GLU A 16 2.13 11.38 5.19
CA GLU A 16 3.56 11.16 5.40
C GLU A 16 4.14 10.18 4.37
N ASN A 17 5.43 10.34 4.07
CA ASN A 17 6.17 9.43 3.18
C ASN A 17 6.57 8.15 3.95
N ILE A 18 5.60 7.28 4.23
CA ILE A 18 5.79 6.08 5.08
C ILE A 18 5.62 4.74 4.35
N THR A 19 5.46 4.76 3.03
CA THR A 19 5.40 3.57 2.16
C THR A 19 6.63 3.49 1.25
N GLY A 20 7.36 2.37 1.29
CA GLY A 20 8.51 2.14 0.42
C GLY A 20 8.07 1.68 -0.97
N ASN A 21 8.33 2.49 -2.01
CA ASN A 21 7.96 2.18 -3.39
C ASN A 21 9.22 1.84 -4.21
N PHE A 22 9.37 0.58 -4.61
CA PHE A 22 10.54 0.06 -5.33
C PHE A 22 10.11 -0.75 -6.57
N HIS A 23 9.40 -0.11 -7.49
CA HIS A 23 8.84 -0.76 -8.68
C HIS A 23 8.93 0.15 -9.91
N HIS A 24 9.12 -0.43 -11.09
CA HIS A 24 9.12 0.29 -12.38
C HIS A 24 7.76 0.30 -13.08
N TYR A 25 6.87 -0.61 -12.68
CA TYR A 25 5.57 -0.81 -13.29
C TYR A 25 4.47 -0.74 -12.23
N GLY A 26 3.25 -0.44 -12.66
CA GLY A 26 2.05 -0.43 -11.84
C GLY A 26 0.82 -0.50 -12.73
N VAL A 27 -0.33 -0.83 -12.14
CA VAL A 27 -1.61 -0.81 -12.85
C VAL A 27 -2.27 0.55 -12.63
N THR A 28 -2.50 1.29 -13.71
CA THR A 28 -3.18 2.59 -13.59
C THR A 28 -4.60 2.39 -13.07
N GLU A 29 -5.15 3.37 -12.34
CA GLU A 29 -6.54 3.28 -11.90
C GLU A 29 -7.49 3.11 -13.10
N LYS A 30 -7.20 3.80 -14.20
CA LYS A 30 -7.95 3.69 -15.45
C LYS A 30 -7.96 2.27 -16.00
N ASP A 31 -6.79 1.62 -16.09
CA ASP A 31 -6.69 0.26 -16.63
C ASP A 31 -7.31 -0.77 -15.67
N PHE A 32 -7.21 -0.53 -14.36
CA PHE A 32 -7.85 -1.35 -13.34
C PHE A 32 -9.37 -1.34 -13.50
N ARG A 33 -9.97 -0.14 -13.52
CA ARG A 33 -11.42 0.04 -13.67
C ARG A 33 -11.94 -0.38 -15.04
N GLY A 34 -11.09 -0.26 -16.07
CA GLY A 34 -11.39 -0.71 -17.44
C GLY A 34 -11.38 -2.24 -17.59
N ASN A 35 -10.86 -2.98 -16.60
CA ASN A 35 -10.83 -4.42 -16.61
C ASN A 35 -11.94 -5.00 -15.71
N GLU A 36 -12.95 -5.60 -16.32
CA GLU A 36 -14.12 -6.15 -15.62
C GLU A 36 -13.73 -7.15 -14.51
N LYS A 37 -12.71 -7.99 -14.74
CA LYS A 37 -12.29 -8.98 -13.73
C LYS A 37 -11.65 -8.32 -12.52
N LEU A 38 -10.86 -7.26 -12.70
CA LEU A 38 -10.26 -6.52 -11.59
C LEU A 38 -11.33 -5.72 -10.83
N GLU A 39 -12.13 -4.93 -11.54
CA GLU A 39 -13.13 -4.04 -10.96
C GLU A 39 -14.18 -4.81 -10.14
N THR A 40 -14.60 -5.98 -10.63
CA THR A 40 -15.59 -6.83 -9.93
C THR A 40 -15.01 -7.66 -8.80
N PHE A 41 -13.72 -7.99 -8.82
CA PHE A 41 -13.10 -8.84 -7.79
C PHE A 41 -12.58 -8.03 -6.60
N PHE A 42 -12.00 -6.86 -6.85
CA PHE A 42 -11.26 -6.07 -5.86
C PHE A 42 -11.90 -4.70 -5.61
N SER A 43 -11.75 -4.22 -4.38
CA SER A 43 -11.92 -2.82 -4.01
C SER A 43 -10.55 -2.14 -4.01
N ILE A 44 -10.42 -1.00 -4.68
CA ILE A 44 -9.26 -0.11 -4.53
C ILE A 44 -9.36 0.59 -3.17
N LEU A 45 -8.32 0.48 -2.35
CA LEU A 45 -8.23 1.14 -1.05
C LEU A 45 -7.37 2.40 -1.09
N SER A 46 -6.35 2.43 -1.95
CA SER A 46 -5.53 3.62 -2.16
C SER A 46 -4.94 3.65 -3.57
N THR A 47 -4.66 4.86 -4.03
CA THR A 47 -3.86 5.15 -5.23
C THR A 47 -2.63 5.97 -4.85
N ASN A 48 -1.64 5.99 -5.74
CA ASN A 48 -0.50 6.89 -5.68
C ASN A 48 -0.22 7.47 -7.07
N VAL A 49 0.52 8.58 -7.11
CA VAL A 49 0.94 9.23 -8.35
C VAL A 49 2.42 8.97 -8.57
N ALA A 50 2.77 8.35 -9.69
CA ALA A 50 4.15 8.09 -10.08
C ALA A 50 4.87 9.39 -10.52
N GLU A 51 6.20 9.35 -10.62
CA GLU A 51 7.01 10.51 -11.04
C GLU A 51 6.62 11.05 -12.42
N ASN A 52 6.11 10.20 -13.31
CA ASN A 52 5.62 10.58 -14.64
C ASN A 52 4.16 11.09 -14.64
N GLY A 53 3.55 11.28 -13.47
CA GLY A 53 2.17 11.76 -13.30
C GLY A 53 1.09 10.69 -13.44
N ALA A 54 1.43 9.43 -13.70
CA ALA A 54 0.44 8.36 -13.79
C ALA A 54 -0.11 7.99 -12.40
N GLU A 55 -1.44 8.00 -12.24
CA GLU A 55 -2.12 7.50 -11.05
C GLU A 55 -2.30 5.98 -11.13
N PHE A 56 -1.79 5.27 -10.12
CA PHE A 56 -1.80 3.81 -10.05
C PHE A 56 -2.39 3.29 -8.75
N VAL A 57 -2.97 2.09 -8.82
CA VAL A 57 -3.52 1.39 -7.65
C VAL A 57 -2.37 0.96 -6.74
N SER A 58 -2.35 1.44 -5.50
CA SER A 58 -1.28 1.16 -4.55
C SER A 58 -1.68 0.20 -3.43
N THR A 59 -2.97 0.11 -3.11
CA THR A 59 -3.51 -0.90 -2.19
C THR A 59 -4.90 -1.34 -2.64
N MET A 60 -5.17 -2.64 -2.54
CA MET A 60 -6.47 -3.24 -2.87
C MET A 60 -6.79 -4.45 -1.98
N GLU A 61 -8.07 -4.76 -1.85
CA GLU A 61 -8.54 -5.97 -1.18
C GLU A 61 -9.70 -6.63 -1.94
N GLY A 62 -9.81 -7.96 -1.85
CA GLY A 62 -10.88 -8.71 -2.48
C GLY A 62 -12.22 -8.37 -1.85
N ARG A 63 -13.25 -8.15 -2.67
CA ARG A 63 -14.60 -7.79 -2.20
C ARG A 63 -15.28 -8.92 -1.43
N LYS A 64 -15.00 -10.16 -1.83
CA LYS A 64 -15.61 -11.38 -1.29
C LYS A 64 -14.60 -12.35 -0.70
N TYR A 65 -13.42 -12.44 -1.31
CA TYR A 65 -12.40 -13.41 -0.94
C TYR A 65 -11.23 -12.72 -0.24
N PRO A 66 -10.52 -13.39 0.69
CA PRO A 66 -9.43 -12.81 1.46
C PRO A 66 -8.13 -12.70 0.64
N PHE A 67 -8.19 -11.97 -0.46
CA PHE A 67 -7.03 -11.59 -1.27
C PHE A 67 -6.69 -10.14 -1.00
N TYR A 68 -5.40 -9.87 -0.85
CA TYR A 68 -4.87 -8.56 -0.47
C TYR A 68 -3.70 -8.22 -1.37
N GLY A 69 -3.60 -6.96 -1.78
CA GLY A 69 -2.50 -6.48 -2.61
C GLY A 69 -2.02 -5.11 -2.16
N VAL A 70 -0.71 -4.98 -2.01
CA VAL A 70 0.00 -3.70 -1.85
C VAL A 70 1.06 -3.62 -2.95
N GLN A 71 1.13 -2.48 -3.63
CA GLN A 71 2.17 -2.22 -4.63
C GLN A 71 3.49 -1.80 -3.98
N TRP A 72 3.39 -1.22 -2.78
CA TRP A 72 4.50 -0.80 -1.94
C TRP A 72 4.93 -1.93 -1.00
N HIS A 73 6.08 -1.75 -0.36
CA HIS A 73 6.76 -2.74 0.45
C HIS A 73 6.64 -2.40 1.95
N PRO A 74 5.68 -2.97 2.70
CA PRO A 74 5.56 -2.71 4.14
C PRO A 74 6.72 -3.30 4.96
N GLU A 75 7.34 -4.38 4.51
CA GLU A 75 8.40 -5.11 5.22
C GLU A 75 9.70 -4.30 5.34
N VAL A 76 9.99 -3.47 4.34
CA VAL A 76 11.26 -2.73 4.29
C VAL A 76 11.37 -1.69 5.40
N ASN A 77 10.22 -1.19 5.89
CA ASN A 77 10.15 -0.20 6.97
C ASN A 77 10.84 -0.67 8.25
N ARG A 78 10.87 -2.00 8.49
CA ARG A 78 11.42 -2.61 9.72
C ARG A 78 12.73 -3.35 9.50
N PHE A 79 12.94 -3.89 8.31
CA PHE A 79 13.93 -4.95 8.10
C PHE A 79 15.02 -4.63 7.08
N GLN A 80 14.89 -3.57 6.27
CA GLN A 80 15.93 -3.17 5.32
C GLN A 80 16.64 -1.90 5.80
N TRP A 81 17.97 -1.84 5.66
CA TRP A 81 18.79 -0.75 6.21
C TRP A 81 19.92 -0.32 5.27
N ASP A 82 19.85 -0.66 3.97
CA ASP A 82 20.86 -0.22 3.00
C ASP A 82 20.83 1.31 2.87
N PRO A 83 21.90 2.03 3.25
CA PRO A 83 21.93 3.49 3.20
C PRO A 83 21.89 4.05 1.77
N LYS A 84 22.08 3.22 0.74
CA LYS A 84 21.94 3.63 -0.67
C LYS A 84 20.49 3.78 -1.11
N LEU A 85 19.54 3.23 -0.35
CA LEU A 85 18.11 3.28 -0.63
C LEU A 85 17.38 4.08 0.46
N GLN A 86 16.27 4.69 0.08
CA GLN A 86 15.47 5.53 0.98
C GLN A 86 14.32 4.72 1.56
N PHE A 87 14.61 3.92 2.59
CA PHE A 87 13.60 3.14 3.30
C PHE A 87 12.92 3.98 4.41
N PRO A 88 11.57 4.00 4.51
CA PRO A 88 10.88 4.73 5.56
C PRO A 88 11.01 4.04 6.94
N HIS A 89 11.74 4.67 7.87
CA HIS A 89 11.95 4.16 9.24
C HIS A 89 11.27 5.00 10.33
N SER A 90 10.32 5.86 9.97
CA SER A 90 9.57 6.63 10.96
C SER A 90 8.76 5.71 11.88
N LYS A 91 8.39 6.21 13.07
CA LYS A 91 7.54 5.47 14.01
C LYS A 91 6.23 5.00 13.35
N ASN A 92 5.62 5.86 12.53
CA ASN A 92 4.39 5.52 11.81
C ASN A 92 4.64 4.47 10.73
N ALA A 93 5.75 4.55 9.98
CA ALA A 93 6.14 3.55 8.98
C ALA A 93 6.30 2.14 9.60
N VAL A 94 6.98 2.05 10.74
CA VAL A 94 7.16 0.79 11.49
C VAL A 94 5.82 0.28 12.04
N ARG A 95 4.95 1.18 12.50
CA ARG A 95 3.63 0.80 13.04
C ARG A 95 2.70 0.25 11.97
N VAL A 96 2.63 0.91 10.80
CA VAL A 96 1.86 0.43 9.63
C VAL A 96 2.33 -0.97 9.22
N SER A 97 3.65 -1.16 9.09
CA SER A 97 4.25 -2.46 8.76
C SER A 97 3.82 -3.57 9.74
N SER A 98 3.86 -3.28 11.04
CA SER A 98 3.47 -4.24 12.07
C SER A 98 1.97 -4.57 12.03
N LEU A 99 1.11 -3.57 11.91
CA LEU A 99 -0.34 -3.77 11.87
C LEU A 99 -0.82 -4.48 10.60
N LEU A 100 -0.18 -4.24 9.45
CA LEU A 100 -0.48 -5.01 8.24
C LEU A 100 -0.12 -6.49 8.39
N ALA A 101 1.02 -6.80 9.03
CA ALA A 101 1.40 -8.18 9.32
C ALA A 101 0.44 -8.83 10.32
N GLU A 102 0.05 -8.10 11.39
CA GLU A 102 -0.94 -8.56 12.36
C GLU A 102 -2.30 -8.82 11.70
N PHE A 103 -2.74 -7.96 10.77
CA PHE A 103 -3.97 -8.15 10.00
C PHE A 103 -3.92 -9.42 9.14
N PHE A 104 -2.80 -9.68 8.46
CA PHE A 104 -2.68 -10.83 7.54
C PHE A 104 -2.56 -12.18 8.25
N CYS A 105 -1.97 -12.21 9.45
CA CYS A 105 -1.79 -13.44 10.23
C CYS A 105 -3.00 -13.82 11.13
N GLN A 106 -4.07 -13.02 11.12
CA GLN A 106 -5.29 -13.26 11.91
C GLN A 106 -6.19 -14.34 11.29
#